data_AF-A0A2W1B7N0-F1
#
_entry.id   AF-A0A2W1B7N0-F1
#
_cell.length_a   1.000
_cell.length_b   1.000
_cell.length_c   1.000
_cell.angle_alpha   90.00
_cell.angle_beta   90.00
_cell.angle_gamma   90.00
#
_symmetry.space_group_name_H-M   'P 1'
#
loop_
_entity.id
_entity.type
_entity.pdbx_description
1 polymer ?
#
loop_
_entity_poly.entity_id
_entity_poly.type
_entity_poly.pdbx_seq_one_letter_code
_entity_poly.pdbx_strand_id
1 'polypeptide(L)'
;MRFYWDDEQSPSVEAPLGDFFGCTHGLRYNINSLPLSVNPSGGFNCYWPMPFRKSARIEVENLSSKPFHNFFYQIDYSLGNISESAAYFHANWRRSMTTRECPEHVILEGVSGVGHYVGTVAGWSQLSNGWWGEGEVKFFLDGEENPTICTTGTEDYFGGAWCFGETFSSPFCGYPLWRREEGEIPRHGLYRWHIPDPIRFSSSIRVTVQALGWYPDGTFQPLTDDIATVAYW
;
A
#
# COMPACT_ATOMS: atom_id res chain seq x y z
N MET A 1 -6.99 3.07 -11.85
CA MET A 1 -5.88 3.33 -12.77
C MET A 1 -5.24 2.00 -13.10
N ARG A 2 -4.88 1.77 -14.37
CA ARG A 2 -4.32 0.51 -14.83
C ARG A 2 -3.08 0.73 -15.69
N PHE A 3 -2.05 -0.10 -15.55
CA PHE A 3 -0.86 -0.08 -16.39
C PHE A 3 -0.66 -1.46 -16.99
N TYR A 4 -0.30 -1.48 -18.26
CA TYR A 4 -0.04 -2.69 -19.02
C TYR A 4 1.34 -2.58 -19.66
N TRP A 5 2.16 -3.61 -19.45
CA TRP A 5 3.48 -3.73 -20.04
C TRP A 5 3.48 -4.71 -21.22
N ASP A 6 4.13 -4.32 -22.31
CA ASP A 6 4.49 -5.21 -23.43
C ASP A 6 3.32 -6.03 -24.01
N ASP A 7 2.20 -5.35 -24.26
CA ASP A 7 0.96 -5.87 -24.84
C ASP A 7 0.23 -6.94 -24.00
N GLU A 8 0.53 -7.02 -22.70
CA GLU A 8 -0.18 -7.90 -21.79
C GLU A 8 -1.68 -7.55 -21.71
N GLN A 9 -2.50 -8.59 -21.53
CA GLN A 9 -3.96 -8.45 -21.51
C GLN A 9 -4.49 -8.08 -20.12
N SER A 10 -3.78 -8.49 -19.06
CA SER A 10 -4.12 -8.20 -17.67
C SER A 10 -3.19 -7.11 -17.14
N PRO A 11 -3.69 -6.14 -16.35
CA PRO A 11 -2.85 -5.05 -15.87
C PRO A 11 -1.83 -5.53 -14.83
N SER A 12 -0.58 -5.12 -15.00
CA SER A 12 0.47 -5.28 -13.96
C SER A 12 0.30 -4.32 -12.80
N VAL A 13 -0.30 -3.15 -13.04
CA VAL A 13 -0.69 -2.20 -11.99
C VAL A 13 -2.20 -2.00 -12.04
N GLU A 14 -2.90 -2.22 -10.93
CA GLU A 14 -4.32 -1.90 -10.78
C GLU A 14 -4.63 -1.39 -9.36
N ALA A 15 -4.96 -0.11 -9.26
CA ALA A 15 -5.32 0.52 -8.00
C ALA A 15 -6.20 1.78 -8.21
N PRO A 16 -7.00 2.19 -7.20
CA PRO A 16 -7.54 3.54 -7.14
C PRO A 16 -6.43 4.59 -7.22
N LEU A 17 -6.69 5.71 -7.90
CA LEU A 17 -5.65 6.70 -8.17
C LEU A 17 -5.07 7.29 -6.89
N GLY A 18 -5.91 7.67 -5.92
CA GLY A 18 -5.43 8.20 -4.63
C GLY A 18 -4.57 7.20 -3.88
N ASP A 19 -5.07 5.97 -3.70
CA ASP A 19 -4.40 4.89 -2.98
C ASP A 19 -3.02 4.54 -3.58
N PHE A 20 -2.90 4.51 -4.91
CA PHE A 20 -1.61 4.30 -5.60
C PHE A 20 -0.56 5.36 -5.26
N PHE A 21 -0.98 6.59 -4.97
CA PHE A 21 -0.06 7.66 -4.57
C PHE A 21 0.07 7.80 -3.05
N GLY A 22 -0.49 6.88 -2.26
CA GLY A 22 -0.45 6.92 -0.80
C GLY A 22 -1.56 7.74 -0.14
N CYS A 23 -2.48 8.32 -0.92
CA CYS A 23 -3.63 9.09 -0.46
C CYS A 23 -4.88 8.22 -0.37
N THR A 24 -5.06 7.54 0.76
CA THR A 24 -6.17 6.61 1.01
C THR A 24 -7.45 7.33 1.43
N HIS A 25 -8.55 6.57 1.56
CA HIS A 25 -9.87 7.07 1.98
C HIS A 25 -10.51 8.11 1.03
N GLY A 26 -9.99 8.26 -0.18
CA GLY A 26 -10.41 9.33 -1.10
C GLY A 26 -10.09 10.74 -0.55
N LEU A 27 -9.14 10.85 0.37
CA LEU A 27 -8.69 12.10 0.95
C LEU A 27 -7.35 12.51 0.32
N ARG A 28 -7.12 13.82 0.25
CA ARG A 28 -5.82 14.38 -0.16
C ARG A 28 -5.08 14.88 1.07
N TYR A 29 -3.86 14.40 1.25
CA TYR A 29 -2.91 14.89 2.25
C TYR A 29 -1.50 14.87 1.67
N ASN A 30 -0.58 15.60 2.28
CA ASN A 30 0.78 15.71 1.75
C ASN A 30 1.57 14.44 2.08
N ILE A 31 2.38 13.99 1.12
CA ILE A 31 3.32 12.88 1.29
C ILE A 31 4.67 13.36 0.79
N ASN A 32 5.68 13.20 1.64
CA ASN A 32 7.08 13.44 1.33
C ASN A 32 7.85 12.12 1.52
N SER A 33 7.87 11.31 0.47
CA SER A 33 8.63 10.07 0.43
C SER A 33 9.50 10.00 -0.82
N LEU A 34 10.42 9.04 -0.87
CA LEU A 34 11.35 8.93 -1.98
C LEU A 34 10.67 8.52 -3.31
N PRO A 35 9.84 7.46 -3.36
CA PRO A 35 9.24 7.04 -4.63
C PRO A 35 7.93 7.74 -4.96
N LEU A 36 7.22 8.29 -3.97
CA LEU A 36 5.95 8.97 -4.15
C LEU A 36 5.94 10.30 -3.39
N SER A 37 5.43 11.35 -4.02
CA SER A 37 5.18 12.60 -3.33
C SER A 37 3.82 13.19 -3.71
N VAL A 38 3.11 13.69 -2.70
CA VAL A 38 1.87 14.44 -2.89
C VAL A 38 2.10 15.83 -2.33
N ASN A 39 2.26 16.77 -3.25
CA ASN A 39 2.59 18.15 -2.95
C ASN A 39 1.33 19.02 -2.82
N PRO A 40 1.43 20.25 -2.29
CA PRO A 40 0.29 21.14 -2.11
C PRO A 40 -0.60 21.24 -3.36
N SER A 41 -1.90 21.38 -3.13
CA SER A 41 -2.94 21.46 -4.19
C SER A 41 -3.12 20.21 -5.07
N GLY A 42 -2.50 19.09 -4.73
CA GLY A 42 -2.73 17.81 -5.42
C GLY A 42 -1.74 17.52 -6.54
N GLY A 43 -0.47 17.88 -6.36
CA GLY A 43 0.60 17.42 -7.23
C GLY A 43 1.02 16.00 -6.85
N PHE A 44 0.38 15.00 -7.47
CA PHE A 44 0.71 13.58 -7.31
C PHE A 44 1.88 13.19 -8.21
N ASN A 45 3.01 12.76 -7.62
CA ASN A 45 4.23 12.39 -8.33
C ASN A 45 4.65 10.97 -7.97
N CYS A 46 5.11 10.22 -8.99
CA CYS A 46 5.65 8.88 -8.84
C CYS A 46 7.01 8.81 -9.54
N TYR A 47 7.99 8.29 -8.83
CA TYR A 47 9.39 8.16 -9.24
C TYR A 47 9.86 6.71 -9.25
N TRP A 48 8.95 5.74 -9.11
CA TRP A 48 9.28 4.34 -9.33
C TRP A 48 9.77 4.14 -10.77
N PRO A 49 10.89 3.44 -11.01
CA PRO A 49 11.26 3.02 -12.35
C PRO A 49 10.26 1.98 -12.85
N MET A 50 9.71 2.19 -14.05
CA MET A 50 8.74 1.28 -14.67
C MET A 50 9.23 0.87 -16.07
N PRO A 51 10.18 -0.08 -16.18
CA PRO A 51 10.71 -0.52 -17.46
C PRO A 51 9.65 -1.23 -18.31
N PHE A 52 9.69 -1.03 -19.63
CA PHE A 52 8.89 -1.76 -20.62
C PHE A 52 9.72 -2.02 -21.87
N ARG A 53 9.65 -3.20 -22.49
CA ARG A 53 10.53 -3.59 -23.61
C ARG A 53 9.92 -3.32 -24.99
N LYS A 54 8.59 -3.29 -25.09
CA LYS A 54 7.82 -3.10 -26.32
C LYS A 54 6.88 -1.90 -26.20
N SER A 55 6.09 -1.84 -25.12
CA SER A 55 5.02 -0.84 -24.99
C SER A 55 4.62 -0.63 -23.53
N ALA A 56 4.18 0.59 -23.22
CA ALA A 56 3.45 0.88 -21.99
C ALA A 56 2.09 1.49 -22.33
N ARG A 57 1.03 0.98 -21.71
CA ARG A 57 -0.33 1.55 -21.81
C ARG A 57 -0.84 1.87 -20.42
N ILE A 58 -1.27 3.11 -20.22
CA ILE A 58 -1.82 3.59 -18.95
C ILE A 58 -3.28 4.00 -19.17
N GLU A 59 -4.17 3.49 -18.33
CA GLU A 59 -5.59 3.79 -18.35
C GLU A 59 -6.04 4.43 -17.04
N VAL A 60 -6.90 5.44 -17.16
CA VAL A 60 -7.59 6.07 -16.04
C VAL A 60 -9.08 5.98 -16.29
N GLU A 61 -9.79 5.37 -15.36
CA GLU A 61 -11.24 5.16 -15.43
C GLU A 61 -11.91 5.95 -14.30
N ASN A 62 -12.95 6.71 -14.65
CA ASN A 62 -13.80 7.37 -13.68
C ASN A 62 -14.97 6.44 -13.31
N LEU A 63 -14.90 5.84 -12.12
CA LEU A 63 -15.96 4.99 -11.57
C LEU A 63 -17.02 5.77 -10.79
N SER A 64 -16.89 7.09 -10.67
CA SER A 64 -17.87 7.91 -9.95
C SER A 64 -19.08 8.22 -10.82
N SER A 65 -20.22 8.50 -10.19
CA SER A 65 -21.43 8.96 -10.88
C SER A 65 -21.33 10.41 -11.38
N LYS A 66 -20.27 11.14 -11.01
CA LYS A 66 -20.08 12.54 -11.37
C LYS A 66 -19.14 12.66 -12.56
N PRO A 67 -19.39 13.61 -13.48
CA PRO A 67 -18.46 13.89 -14.56
C PRO A 67 -17.12 14.37 -13.98
N PHE A 68 -16.03 13.88 -14.57
CA PHE A 68 -14.68 14.29 -14.24
C PHE A 68 -14.22 15.34 -15.27
N HIS A 69 -14.06 16.59 -14.84
CA HIS A 69 -13.89 17.71 -15.76
C HIS A 69 -12.44 17.99 -16.16
N ASN A 70 -11.49 17.81 -15.24
CA ASN A 70 -10.09 18.20 -15.45
C ASN A 70 -9.16 17.09 -15.00
N PHE A 71 -8.42 16.49 -15.94
CA PHE A 71 -7.34 15.54 -15.66
C PHE A 71 -6.05 16.08 -16.27
N PHE A 72 -5.06 16.37 -15.43
CA PHE A 72 -3.74 16.80 -15.88
C PHE A 72 -2.74 15.71 -15.51
N TYR A 73 -1.90 15.32 -16.47
CA TYR A 73 -0.86 14.33 -16.26
C TYR A 73 0.37 14.67 -17.09
N GLN A 74 1.51 14.18 -16.62
CA GLN A 74 2.77 14.17 -17.35
C GLN A 74 3.39 12.79 -17.14
N ILE A 75 3.85 12.18 -18.22
CA ILE A 75 4.55 10.89 -18.20
C ILE A 75 5.88 11.12 -18.89
N ASP A 76 6.93 11.22 -18.09
CA ASP A 76 8.30 11.34 -18.59
C ASP A 76 8.92 9.95 -18.71
N TYR A 77 9.50 9.65 -19.87
CA TYR A 77 10.18 8.39 -20.12
C TYR A 77 11.36 8.59 -21.07
N SER A 78 12.29 7.64 -21.05
CA SER A 78 13.40 7.56 -22.01
C SER A 78 13.33 6.24 -22.76
N LEU A 79 13.65 6.28 -24.06
CA LEU A 79 13.78 5.08 -24.88
C LEU A 79 15.26 4.71 -24.97
N GLY A 80 15.55 3.44 -24.75
CA GLY A 80 16.92 2.93 -24.79
C GLY A 80 16.98 1.45 -24.46
N ASN A 81 18.20 0.94 -24.37
CA ASN A 81 18.41 -0.45 -23.98
C ASN A 81 18.04 -0.64 -22.51
N ILE A 82 17.16 -1.60 -22.25
CA ILE A 82 16.79 -2.04 -20.91
C ILE A 82 17.59 -3.30 -20.60
N SER A 83 18.13 -3.38 -19.38
CA SER A 83 18.83 -4.57 -18.92
C SER A 83 17.95 -5.81 -19.05
N GLU A 84 18.51 -6.94 -19.48
CA GLU A 84 17.79 -8.22 -19.50
C GLU A 84 17.27 -8.60 -18.10
N SER A 85 18.01 -8.19 -17.05
CA SER A 85 17.64 -8.39 -15.64
C SER A 85 16.66 -7.36 -15.07
N ALA A 86 16.20 -6.38 -15.86
CA ALA A 86 15.24 -5.39 -15.37
C ALA A 86 13.87 -6.05 -15.11
N ALA A 87 13.34 -5.82 -13.91
CA ALA A 87 12.00 -6.23 -13.52
C ALA A 87 10.92 -5.33 -14.14
N TYR A 88 9.68 -5.81 -14.16
CA TYR A 88 8.50 -5.00 -14.42
C TYR A 88 7.92 -4.53 -13.09
N PHE A 89 7.42 -3.30 -13.06
CA PHE A 89 6.80 -2.75 -11.88
C PHE A 89 5.35 -3.20 -11.76
N HIS A 90 4.96 -3.69 -10.59
CA HIS A 90 3.60 -4.07 -10.29
C HIS A 90 3.06 -3.32 -9.08
N ALA A 91 1.75 -3.12 -9.07
CA ALA A 91 1.04 -2.70 -7.88
C ALA A 91 -0.40 -3.20 -7.87
N ASN A 92 -0.87 -3.68 -6.72
CA ASN A 92 -2.21 -4.26 -6.60
C ASN A 92 -2.92 -3.72 -5.36
N TRP A 93 -4.16 -3.28 -5.55
CA TRP A 93 -5.03 -2.83 -4.47
C TRP A 93 -5.94 -3.94 -3.95
N ARG A 94 -6.06 -4.05 -2.63
CA ARG A 94 -6.99 -4.96 -1.95
C ARG A 94 -7.70 -4.23 -0.83
N ARG A 95 -8.93 -4.64 -0.51
CA ARG A 95 -9.69 -4.16 0.65
C ARG A 95 -10.50 -5.27 1.27
N SER A 96 -10.53 -5.32 2.59
CA SER A 96 -11.41 -6.23 3.33
C SER A 96 -11.86 -5.63 4.65
N MET A 97 -13.03 -6.06 5.10
CA MET A 97 -13.46 -5.92 6.49
C MET A 97 -12.92 -7.13 7.26
N THR A 98 -12.07 -6.93 8.26
CA THR A 98 -11.63 -8.00 9.16
C THR A 98 -12.72 -8.34 10.16
N THR A 99 -12.65 -9.53 10.75
CA THR A 99 -13.54 -9.92 11.86
C THR A 99 -12.73 -10.47 13.03
N ARG A 100 -13.41 -10.72 14.15
CA ARG A 100 -12.75 -11.30 15.33
C ARG A 100 -12.23 -12.72 15.08
N GLU A 101 -12.93 -13.47 14.24
CA GLU A 101 -12.59 -14.83 13.84
C GLU A 101 -11.54 -14.85 12.72
N CYS A 102 -11.51 -13.81 11.88
CA CYS A 102 -10.56 -13.63 10.79
C CYS A 102 -9.98 -12.21 10.82
N PRO A 103 -9.01 -11.93 11.72
CA PRO A 103 -8.40 -10.62 11.81
C PRO A 103 -7.39 -10.33 10.70
N GLU A 104 -7.19 -11.22 9.73
CA GLU A 104 -6.17 -11.08 8.70
C GLU A 104 -6.70 -10.32 7.48
N HIS A 105 -5.99 -9.27 7.08
CA HIS A 105 -6.10 -8.65 5.76
C HIS A 105 -4.94 -9.14 4.88
N VAL A 106 -5.26 -9.68 3.71
CA VAL A 106 -4.26 -10.03 2.70
C VAL A 106 -3.88 -8.78 1.92
N ILE A 107 -2.60 -8.40 2.00
CA ILE A 107 -2.01 -7.27 1.27
C ILE A 107 -1.66 -7.71 -0.16
N LEU A 108 -1.03 -8.87 -0.30
CA LEU A 108 -0.59 -9.42 -1.59
C LEU A 108 -0.69 -10.94 -1.57
N GLU A 109 -1.20 -11.53 -2.64
CA GLU A 109 -1.21 -12.97 -2.89
C GLU A 109 -1.33 -13.25 -4.40
N GLY A 110 -1.10 -14.51 -4.79
CA GLY A 110 -1.24 -14.93 -6.20
C GLY A 110 -0.11 -14.49 -7.12
N VAL A 111 1.01 -14.01 -6.56
CA VAL A 111 2.21 -13.68 -7.33
C VAL A 111 3.05 -14.93 -7.55
N SER A 112 3.47 -15.16 -8.79
CA SER A 112 4.37 -16.25 -9.17
C SER A 112 5.51 -15.71 -10.03
N GLY A 113 6.75 -16.10 -9.70
CA GLY A 113 7.96 -15.66 -10.38
C GLY A 113 9.06 -15.21 -9.41
N VAL A 114 10.14 -14.67 -9.98
CA VAL A 114 11.26 -14.08 -9.23
C VAL A 114 11.03 -12.57 -9.16
N GLY A 115 11.12 -11.98 -7.98
CA GLY A 115 10.85 -10.56 -7.80
C GLY A 115 11.26 -10.03 -6.44
N HIS A 116 10.85 -8.80 -6.15
CA HIS A 116 11.12 -8.20 -4.85
C HIS A 116 10.02 -7.20 -4.46
N TYR A 117 9.47 -7.38 -3.28
CA TYR A 117 8.50 -6.46 -2.69
C TYR A 117 9.20 -5.17 -2.28
N VAL A 118 8.68 -4.03 -2.74
CA VAL A 118 9.29 -2.71 -2.54
C VAL A 118 8.44 -1.76 -1.71
N GLY A 119 7.21 -2.14 -1.34
CA GLY A 119 6.49 -1.39 -0.31
C GLY A 119 4.99 -1.58 -0.25
N THR A 120 4.37 -0.79 0.61
CA THR A 120 2.95 -0.85 0.96
C THR A 120 2.42 0.52 1.28
N VAL A 121 1.22 0.81 0.81
CA VAL A 121 0.34 1.86 1.34
C VAL A 121 -0.82 1.18 2.05
N ALA A 122 -1.24 1.69 3.21
CA ALA A 122 -2.40 1.21 3.94
C ALA A 122 -3.35 2.35 4.31
N GLY A 123 -4.64 2.12 4.14
CA GLY A 123 -5.74 2.92 4.65
C GLY A 123 -6.52 2.09 5.66
N TRP A 124 -6.62 2.58 6.89
CA TRP A 124 -7.30 1.89 7.98
C TRP A 124 -8.50 2.72 8.46
N SER A 125 -9.69 2.14 8.41
CA SER A 125 -10.89 2.67 9.04
C SER A 125 -11.10 1.94 10.36
N GLN A 126 -10.81 2.60 11.46
CA GLN A 126 -10.88 2.02 12.80
C GLN A 126 -12.33 1.99 13.29
N LEU A 127 -12.98 0.83 13.19
CA LEU A 127 -14.35 0.61 13.67
C LEU A 127 -14.36 0.04 15.09
N SER A 128 -13.24 -0.54 15.52
CA SER A 128 -13.05 -1.09 16.86
C SER A 128 -12.50 -0.03 17.84
N ASN A 129 -12.93 -0.09 19.11
CA ASN A 129 -12.46 0.84 20.14
C ASN A 129 -11.04 0.50 20.62
N GLY A 130 -10.33 1.51 21.13
CA GLY A 130 -9.02 1.34 21.76
C GLY A 130 -7.86 1.52 20.78
N TRP A 131 -6.75 0.82 21.05
CA TRP A 131 -5.57 0.80 20.19
C TRP A 131 -5.73 -0.28 19.11
N TRP A 132 -5.34 0.04 17.87
CA TRP A 132 -5.65 -0.78 16.69
C TRP A 132 -4.43 -1.41 16.01
N GLY A 133 -3.22 -1.01 16.38
CA GLY A 133 -2.01 -1.25 15.59
C GLY A 133 -1.10 -2.37 16.10
N GLU A 134 -1.54 -3.30 16.95
CA GLU A 134 -0.66 -4.40 17.43
C GLU A 134 -0.45 -5.51 16.41
N GLY A 135 -1.15 -5.47 15.28
CA GLY A 135 -1.11 -6.56 14.33
C GLY A 135 0.19 -6.64 13.55
N GLU A 136 0.72 -7.86 13.41
CA GLU A 136 1.97 -8.12 12.70
C GLU A 136 1.74 -8.06 11.17
N VAL A 137 2.74 -7.57 10.44
CA VAL A 137 2.86 -7.77 9.00
C VAL A 137 3.71 -9.01 8.75
N LYS A 138 3.19 -9.93 7.95
CA LYS A 138 3.76 -11.25 7.72
C LYS A 138 4.05 -11.45 6.24
N PHE A 139 5.26 -11.95 5.95
CA PHE A 139 5.69 -12.30 4.60
C PHE A 139 5.95 -13.80 4.54
N PHE A 140 5.28 -14.46 3.60
CA PHE A 140 5.44 -15.88 3.29
C PHE A 140 6.12 -15.94 1.93
N LEU A 141 7.38 -16.37 1.91
CA LEU A 141 8.19 -16.42 0.70
C LEU A 141 8.22 -17.85 0.17
N ASP A 142 8.24 -18.00 -1.15
CA ASP A 142 8.58 -19.25 -1.83
C ASP A 142 7.75 -20.48 -1.41
N GLY A 143 6.47 -20.26 -1.10
CA GLY A 143 5.51 -21.31 -0.75
C GLY A 143 5.60 -21.81 0.69
N GLU A 144 6.32 -21.10 1.57
CA GLU A 144 6.41 -21.45 2.98
C GLU A 144 5.05 -21.34 3.72
N GLU A 145 4.75 -22.32 4.58
CA GLU A 145 3.54 -22.34 5.40
C GLU A 145 3.61 -21.33 6.55
N ASN A 146 4.79 -21.20 7.17
CA ASN A 146 5.05 -20.22 8.22
C ASN A 146 5.64 -18.94 7.62
N PRO A 147 5.39 -17.77 8.22
CA PRO A 147 5.96 -16.52 7.71
C PRO A 147 7.48 -16.53 7.87
N THR A 148 8.19 -16.28 6.77
CA THR A 148 9.64 -16.10 6.75
C THR A 148 10.04 -14.82 7.51
N ILE A 149 9.21 -13.79 7.41
CA ILE A 149 9.40 -12.50 8.09
C ILE A 149 8.11 -12.15 8.83
N CYS A 150 8.25 -11.79 10.10
CA CYS A 150 7.17 -11.34 10.97
C CYS A 150 7.61 -10.06 11.69
N THR A 151 6.78 -9.00 11.61
CA THR A 151 7.00 -7.76 12.37
C THR A 151 6.37 -7.88 13.76
N THR A 152 6.57 -6.88 14.61
CA THR A 152 6.08 -6.88 16.00
C THR A 152 4.75 -6.15 16.20
N GLY A 153 4.41 -5.24 15.28
CA GLY A 153 3.19 -4.45 15.28
C GLY A 153 3.03 -3.73 13.95
N THR A 154 1.85 -3.17 13.73
CA THR A 154 1.52 -2.42 12.51
C THR A 154 2.24 -1.08 12.56
N GLU A 155 2.21 -0.42 13.71
CA GLU A 155 2.93 0.83 13.94
C GLU A 155 4.44 0.61 13.84
N ASP A 156 4.95 -0.49 14.37
CA ASP A 156 6.37 -0.84 14.24
C ASP A 156 6.76 -1.08 12.78
N TYR A 157 5.91 -1.77 12.01
CA TYR A 157 6.13 -1.94 10.57
C TYR A 157 6.15 -0.60 9.85
N PHE A 158 5.26 0.33 10.16
CA PHE A 158 5.24 1.65 9.52
C PHE A 158 6.24 2.66 10.13
N GLY A 159 7.13 2.21 11.00
CA GLY A 159 8.37 2.92 11.35
C GLY A 159 8.26 3.94 12.47
N GLY A 160 7.31 3.77 13.38
CA GLY A 160 7.29 4.49 14.65
C GLY A 160 7.24 3.49 15.82
N ALA A 161 6.65 3.89 16.95
CA ALA A 161 6.44 3.02 18.09
C ALA A 161 5.33 3.57 19.01
N TRP A 162 4.93 2.80 20.03
CA TRP A 162 4.12 3.25 21.16
C TRP A 162 2.80 3.94 20.76
N CYS A 163 1.99 3.23 19.97
CA CYS A 163 0.63 3.63 19.62
C CYS A 163 0.44 4.94 18.81
N PHE A 164 1.51 5.44 18.19
CA PHE A 164 1.61 6.64 17.32
C PHE A 164 0.77 7.86 17.75
N GLY A 165 1.40 8.83 18.40
CA GLY A 165 0.77 10.07 18.85
C GLY A 165 0.66 11.20 17.81
N GLU A 166 1.57 11.28 16.84
CA GLU A 166 1.59 12.34 15.81
C GLU A 166 1.78 11.79 14.39
N THR A 167 1.33 12.55 13.39
CA THR A 167 1.51 12.20 11.98
C THR A 167 2.91 12.57 11.50
N PHE A 168 3.49 11.77 10.61
CA PHE A 168 4.78 12.06 10.01
C PHE A 168 4.87 11.56 8.57
N SER A 169 5.85 12.08 7.84
CA SER A 169 6.20 11.63 6.50
C SER A 169 7.72 11.68 6.35
N SER A 170 8.31 10.54 6.00
CA SER A 170 9.76 10.38 5.78
C SER A 170 10.05 9.70 4.43
N PRO A 171 11.32 9.68 3.98
CA PRO A 171 11.70 9.08 2.69
C PRO A 171 11.25 7.64 2.49
N PHE A 172 11.22 6.81 3.56
CA PHE A 172 10.95 5.37 3.46
C PHE A 172 9.70 4.91 4.19
N CYS A 173 9.17 5.68 5.14
CA CYS A 173 7.95 5.32 5.85
C CYS A 173 7.18 6.55 6.33
N GLY A 174 5.91 6.38 6.67
CA GLY A 174 5.10 7.48 7.16
C GLY A 174 3.75 7.06 7.69
N TYR A 175 3.21 7.95 8.51
CA TYR A 175 1.83 7.97 8.99
C TYR A 175 1.23 9.34 8.68
N PRO A 176 1.02 9.68 7.39
CA PRO A 176 0.65 11.02 6.96
C PRO A 176 -0.81 11.42 7.25
N LEU A 177 -1.68 10.45 7.56
CA LEU A 177 -3.09 10.72 7.88
C LEU A 177 -3.46 10.12 9.22
N TRP A 178 -3.90 11.00 10.11
CA TRP A 178 -4.70 10.70 11.29
C TRP A 178 -5.89 11.66 11.30
N ARG A 179 -7.11 11.15 11.06
CA ARG A 179 -8.33 11.95 11.09
C ARG A 179 -9.33 11.35 12.06
N ARG A 180 -9.73 12.14 13.05
CA ARG A 180 -10.77 11.78 14.02
C ARG A 180 -11.68 13.00 14.23
N GLU A 181 -12.84 12.97 13.59
CA GLU A 181 -13.87 14.00 13.71
C GLU A 181 -15.09 13.41 14.43
N GLU A 182 -15.81 14.24 15.18
CA GLU A 182 -17.00 13.81 15.90
C GLU A 182 -18.06 13.28 14.91
N GLY A 183 -18.55 12.06 15.16
CA GLY A 183 -19.51 11.39 14.29
C GLY A 183 -18.92 10.72 13.04
N GLU A 184 -17.61 10.83 12.80
CA GLU A 184 -16.92 10.08 11.75
C GLU A 184 -16.12 8.89 12.32
N ILE A 185 -15.94 7.87 11.48
CA ILE A 185 -15.02 6.76 11.76
C ILE A 185 -13.58 7.29 11.72
N PRO A 186 -12.73 7.03 12.73
CA PRO A 186 -11.33 7.39 12.68
C PRO A 186 -10.63 6.74 11.47
N ARG A 187 -9.84 7.53 10.75
CA ARG A 187 -9.13 7.10 9.54
C ARG A 187 -7.64 7.33 9.67
N HIS A 188 -6.90 6.34 9.21
CA HIS A 188 -5.46 6.27 9.25
C HIS A 188 -4.92 6.02 7.84
N GLY A 189 -3.82 6.68 7.49
CA GLY A 189 -3.11 6.45 6.23
C GLY A 189 -1.63 6.25 6.53
N LEU A 190 -1.05 5.15 6.04
CA LEU A 190 0.31 4.72 6.33
C LEU A 190 1.03 4.32 5.03
N TYR A 191 2.35 4.41 5.02
CA TYR A 191 3.17 3.83 3.95
C TYR A 191 4.54 3.35 4.45
N ARG A 192 5.09 2.34 3.77
CA ARG A 192 6.47 1.86 3.94
C ARG A 192 7.06 1.42 2.60
N TRP A 193 8.32 1.78 2.36
CA TRP A 193 9.08 1.49 1.16
C TRP A 193 10.34 0.69 1.52
N HIS A 194 10.43 -0.51 0.95
CA HIS A 194 11.57 -1.42 1.06
C HIS A 194 12.59 -1.17 -0.05
N ILE A 195 13.13 0.06 -0.10
CA ILE A 195 14.11 0.49 -1.11
C ILE A 195 15.53 0.05 -0.72
N PRO A 196 16.04 0.39 0.48
CA PRO A 196 17.34 -0.12 0.92
C PRO A 196 17.29 -1.59 1.35
N ASP A 197 16.09 -2.10 1.66
CA ASP A 197 15.81 -3.41 2.26
C ASP A 197 14.73 -4.21 1.49
N PRO A 198 14.86 -4.42 0.16
CA PRO A 198 13.85 -5.12 -0.63
C PRO A 198 13.66 -6.56 -0.17
N ILE A 199 12.40 -6.99 -0.08
CA ILE A 199 12.05 -8.37 0.31
C ILE A 199 11.97 -9.21 -0.96
N ARG A 200 13.02 -10.00 -1.21
CA ARG A 200 13.18 -10.78 -2.44
C ARG A 200 12.52 -12.16 -2.31
N PHE A 201 11.95 -12.65 -3.41
CA PHE A 201 11.38 -13.99 -3.53
C PHE A 201 11.78 -14.61 -4.87
N SER A 202 11.87 -15.94 -4.90
CA SER A 202 12.36 -16.70 -6.07
C SER A 202 11.24 -17.38 -6.87
N SER A 203 10.07 -17.55 -6.27
CA SER A 203 8.96 -18.29 -6.85
C SER A 203 7.59 -17.72 -6.49
N SER A 204 7.37 -17.25 -5.26
CA SER A 204 6.08 -16.67 -4.85
C SER A 204 6.22 -15.81 -3.60
N ILE A 205 5.24 -14.94 -3.38
CA ILE A 205 5.10 -14.13 -2.17
C ILE A 205 3.63 -14.03 -1.77
N ARG A 206 3.37 -14.15 -0.47
CA ARG A 206 2.11 -13.74 0.16
C ARG A 206 2.43 -12.78 1.31
N VAL A 207 1.68 -11.70 1.42
CA VAL A 207 1.86 -10.68 2.46
C VAL A 207 0.52 -10.43 3.15
N THR A 208 0.52 -10.45 4.47
CA THR A 208 -0.68 -10.22 5.28
C THR A 208 -0.41 -9.24 6.42
N VAL A 209 -1.46 -8.60 6.91
CA VAL A 209 -1.44 -7.80 8.14
C VAL A 209 -2.63 -8.17 9.00
N GLN A 210 -2.44 -8.23 10.31
CA GLN A 210 -3.52 -8.54 11.24
C GLN A 210 -4.15 -7.27 11.80
N ALA A 211 -5.45 -7.30 12.10
CA ALA A 211 -6.16 -6.30 12.88
C ALA A 211 -6.22 -6.78 14.33
N LEU A 212 -5.21 -6.44 15.11
CA LEU A 212 -5.09 -6.79 16.53
C LEU A 212 -4.85 -5.53 17.34
N GLY A 213 -5.36 -5.50 18.57
CA GLY A 213 -5.12 -4.36 19.43
C GLY A 213 -5.71 -4.49 20.83
N TRP A 214 -5.64 -3.38 21.58
CA TRP A 214 -6.06 -3.32 22.98
C TRP A 214 -7.36 -2.53 23.11
N TYR A 215 -8.36 -3.15 23.73
CA TYR A 215 -9.59 -2.45 24.09
C TYR A 215 -9.41 -1.52 25.31
N PRO A 216 -10.36 -0.59 25.54
CA PRO A 216 -10.28 0.35 26.66
C PRO A 216 -10.20 -0.30 28.06
N ASP A 217 -10.62 -1.55 28.19
CA ASP A 217 -10.54 -2.35 29.41
C ASP A 217 -9.20 -3.08 29.59
N GLY A 218 -8.27 -2.93 28.64
CA GLY A 218 -6.97 -3.60 28.65
C GLY A 218 -6.97 -5.00 28.03
N THR A 219 -8.05 -5.42 27.37
CA THR A 219 -8.10 -6.72 26.69
C THR A 219 -7.42 -6.67 25.32
N PHE A 220 -6.43 -7.54 25.11
CA PHE A 220 -5.85 -7.80 23.78
C PHE A 220 -6.77 -8.69 22.96
N GLN A 221 -7.15 -8.27 21.75
CA GLN A 221 -8.04 -9.06 20.91
C GLN A 221 -7.99 -8.71 19.41
N PRO A 222 -8.41 -9.66 18.56
CA PRO A 222 -8.85 -9.41 17.19
C PRO A 222 -9.85 -8.25 17.06
N LEU A 223 -9.66 -7.45 16.02
CA LEU A 223 -10.45 -6.27 15.72
C LEU A 223 -11.28 -6.49 14.45
N THR A 224 -12.41 -5.79 14.38
CA THR A 224 -13.26 -5.71 13.19
C THR A 224 -13.06 -4.33 12.62
N ASP A 225 -12.19 -4.20 11.61
CA ASP A 225 -11.82 -2.93 10.99
C ASP A 225 -11.84 -3.08 9.46
N ASP A 226 -11.98 -1.96 8.76
CA ASP A 226 -11.95 -1.94 7.30
C ASP A 226 -10.58 -1.44 6.81
N ILE A 227 -9.88 -2.30 6.09
CA ILE A 227 -8.49 -2.11 5.70
C ILE A 227 -8.39 -2.19 4.18
N ALA A 228 -7.77 -1.18 3.58
CA ALA A 228 -7.41 -1.16 2.17
C ALA A 228 -5.90 -0.97 2.03
N THR A 229 -5.26 -1.68 1.10
CA THR A 229 -3.82 -1.57 0.86
C THR A 229 -3.49 -1.55 -0.61
N VAL A 230 -2.33 -0.97 -0.94
CA VAL A 230 -1.66 -1.15 -2.23
C VAL A 230 -0.30 -1.76 -1.96
N ALA A 231 -0.04 -2.94 -2.52
CA ALA A 231 1.27 -3.56 -2.57
C ALA A 231 2.05 -3.06 -3.79
N TYR A 232 3.38 -2.96 -3.69
CA TYR A 232 4.30 -2.57 -4.77
C TYR A 232 5.46 -3.57 -4.85
N TRP A 233 5.76 -4.11 -6.04
CA TRP A 233 6.83 -5.12 -6.23
C TRP A 233 7.37 -5.19 -7.67
#